data_AF-A0A095AJG3-F1
#
_entry.id   AF-A0A095AJG3-F1
#
_cell.length_a   1.000
_cell.length_b   1.000
_cell.length_c   1.000
_cell.angle_alpha   90.00
_cell.angle_beta   90.00
_cell.angle_gamma   90.00
#
_symmetry.space_group_name_H-M   'P 1'
#
loop_
_entity.id
_entity.type
_entity.pdbx_description
1 polymer ?
#
loop_
_entity_poly.entity_id
_entity_poly.type
_entity_poly.pdbx_seq_one_letter_code
_entity_poly.pdbx_strand_id
1 'polypeptide(L)'
;MLNVNVGVLGHVDSGKTSLAKVLSTIASTSAFDKNPQSKKRGITLDLGFSSFVVDSAGYPFMPSISENFEKVQFTLVDCPGHGSLIKTVLCGSQIIDIVILVVDVTKGFQTQTAECLVIGEIACEKMLVVLNKCDLLHENQRDELIQKVL
;
A
#
# COMPACT_ATOMS: atom_id res chain seq x y z
N MET A 1 6.23 -22.14 -1.55
CA MET A 1 6.16 -20.66 -1.68
C MET A 1 4.94 -20.19 -0.92
N LEU A 2 5.10 -19.25 0.00
CA LEU A 2 4.01 -18.62 0.75
C LEU A 2 3.58 -17.35 -0.01
N ASN A 3 2.28 -17.08 -0.12
CA ASN A 3 1.77 -15.81 -0.64
C ASN A 3 1.13 -15.02 0.49
N VAL A 4 1.42 -13.72 0.55
CA VAL A 4 0.85 -12.76 1.50
C VAL A 4 0.25 -11.61 0.70
N ASN A 5 -1.02 -11.33 0.90
CA ASN A 5 -1.72 -10.22 0.26
C ASN A 5 -1.57 -8.95 1.12
N VAL A 6 -1.03 -7.90 0.53
CA VAL A 6 -0.76 -6.63 1.22
C VAL A 6 -1.62 -5.53 0.61
N GLY A 7 -2.58 -5.00 1.37
CA GLY A 7 -3.42 -3.90 0.93
C GLY A 7 -2.67 -2.58 0.99
N VAL A 8 -2.68 -1.81 -0.09
CA VAL A 8 -2.12 -0.46 -0.13
C VAL A 8 -3.27 0.54 -0.09
N LEU A 9 -3.47 1.16 1.07
CA LEU A 9 -4.59 2.05 1.39
C LEU A 9 -4.10 3.48 1.68
N GLY A 10 -5.02 4.45 1.69
CA GLY A 10 -4.70 5.87 1.93
C GLY A 10 -5.42 6.84 1.00
N HIS A 11 -5.29 8.13 1.28
CA HIS A 11 -5.99 9.22 0.58
C HIS A 11 -5.68 9.27 -0.93
N VAL A 12 -6.55 9.93 -1.71
CA VAL A 12 -6.28 10.22 -3.13
C VAL A 12 -4.95 10.96 -3.28
N ASP A 13 -4.17 10.61 -4.30
CA ASP A 13 -2.85 11.18 -4.59
C ASP A 13 -1.78 11.07 -3.48
N SER A 14 -1.98 10.25 -2.45
CA SER A 14 -0.94 9.91 -1.45
C SER A 14 0.25 9.12 -2.03
N GLY A 15 0.10 8.56 -3.23
CA GLY A 15 1.15 7.84 -3.94
C GLY A 15 1.13 6.32 -3.80
N LYS A 16 0.00 5.72 -3.38
CA LYS A 16 -0.22 4.27 -3.30
C LYS A 16 0.26 3.49 -4.54
N THR A 17 -0.24 3.85 -5.72
CA THR A 17 0.14 3.20 -6.99
C THR A 17 1.63 3.36 -7.30
N SER A 18 2.22 4.52 -6.99
CA SER A 18 3.65 4.76 -7.19
C SER A 18 4.51 3.91 -6.25
N LEU A 19 4.10 3.79 -4.98
CA LEU A 19 4.76 2.93 -4.00
C LEU A 19 4.67 1.46 -4.43
N ALA A 20 3.48 0.99 -4.81
CA ALA A 20 3.28 -0.38 -5.29
C ALA A 20 4.15 -0.67 -6.52
N LYS A 21 4.29 0.30 -7.42
CA LYS A 21 5.16 0.20 -8.60
C LYS A 21 6.63 0.02 -8.23
N VAL A 22 7.14 0.79 -7.28
CA VAL A 22 8.55 0.74 -6.87
C VAL A 22 8.87 -0.56 -6.13
N LEU A 23 7.94 -1.07 -5.33
CA LEU A 23 8.12 -2.34 -4.61
C LEU A 23 8.02 -3.56 -5.51
N SER A 24 7.24 -3.50 -6.60
CA SER A 24 6.95 -4.66 -7.42
C SER A 24 8.11 -5.03 -8.35
N THR A 25 8.51 -6.30 -8.34
CA THR A 25 9.45 -6.88 -9.30
C THR A 25 8.73 -7.56 -10.47
N ILE A 26 7.46 -7.94 -10.28
CA ILE A 26 6.59 -8.53 -11.29
C ILE A 26 5.38 -7.62 -11.51
N ALA A 27 5.32 -7.08 -12.73
CA ALA A 27 4.21 -6.34 -13.24
C ALA A 27 3.14 -7.29 -13.80
N SER A 28 2.07 -7.59 -13.04
CA SER A 28 0.88 -8.15 -13.67
C SER A 28 0.23 -7.08 -14.56
N THR A 29 -0.21 -7.49 -15.74
CA THR A 29 -0.67 -6.64 -16.86
C THR A 29 -1.79 -5.65 -16.50
N SER A 30 -2.49 -5.82 -15.38
CA SER A 30 -3.52 -4.90 -14.88
C SER A 30 -3.01 -3.85 -13.87
N ALA A 31 -1.80 -3.99 -13.32
CA ALA A 31 -1.26 -3.04 -12.34
C ALA A 31 -0.69 -1.75 -12.95
N PHE A 32 -0.27 -1.80 -14.22
CA PHE A 32 0.37 -0.64 -14.88
C PHE A 32 -0.38 -0.14 -16.10
N ASP A 33 -1.21 -0.97 -16.73
CA ASP A 33 -2.17 -0.51 -17.72
C ASP A 33 -3.46 -0.07 -17.05
N LYS A 34 -3.45 1.17 -16.57
CA LYS A 34 -4.67 1.88 -16.17
C LYS A 34 -5.70 1.72 -17.31
N ASN A 35 -6.86 1.15 -16.97
CA ASN A 35 -8.05 1.17 -17.83
C ASN A 35 -8.20 2.60 -18.42
N PRO A 36 -8.55 2.78 -19.71
CA PRO A 36 -8.70 4.09 -20.34
C PRO A 36 -9.53 5.09 -19.51
N GLN A 37 -10.52 4.62 -18.75
CA GLN A 37 -11.29 5.44 -17.83
C GLN A 37 -10.48 5.93 -16.62
N SER A 38 -9.63 5.07 -16.04
CA SER A 38 -8.69 5.44 -14.97
C SER A 38 -7.64 6.43 -15.47
N LYS A 39 -7.16 6.27 -16.72
CA LYS A 39 -6.24 7.25 -17.36
C LYS A 39 -6.92 8.61 -17.56
N LYS A 40 -8.15 8.64 -18.08
CA LYS A 40 -8.92 9.90 -18.29
C LYS A 40 -9.21 10.65 -16.99
N ARG A 41 -9.46 9.94 -15.89
CA ARG A 41 -9.82 10.55 -14.60
C ARG A 41 -8.64 10.78 -13.66
N GLY A 42 -7.45 10.29 -13.98
CA GLY A 42 -6.27 10.37 -13.13
C GLY A 42 -6.27 9.43 -11.91
N ILE A 43 -7.41 8.86 -11.53
CA ILE A 43 -7.60 8.02 -10.33
C ILE A 43 -7.63 6.51 -10.63
N THR A 44 -7.33 5.68 -9.63
CA THR A 44 -7.56 4.23 -9.64
C THR A 44 -9.05 3.96 -9.42
N LEU A 45 -9.69 3.16 -10.29
CA LEU A 45 -11.12 2.84 -10.22
C LEU A 45 -11.40 1.45 -9.63
N ASP A 46 -10.52 0.49 -9.93
CA ASP A 46 -10.61 -0.91 -9.52
C ASP A 46 -9.39 -1.30 -8.68
N LEU A 47 -9.43 -2.46 -8.03
CA LEU A 47 -8.26 -3.00 -7.33
C LEU A 47 -7.13 -3.31 -8.32
N GLY A 48 -5.95 -2.74 -8.08
CA GLY A 48 -4.74 -3.07 -8.82
C GLY A 48 -3.98 -4.21 -8.15
N PHE A 49 -3.43 -5.14 -8.93
CA PHE A 49 -2.66 -6.28 -8.40
C PHE A 49 -1.25 -6.30 -8.98
N SER A 50 -0.25 -6.25 -8.10
CA SER A 50 1.17 -6.35 -8.47
C SER A 50 1.89 -7.21 -7.44
N SER A 51 3.11 -7.68 -7.70
CA SER A 51 3.80 -8.52 -6.73
C SER A 51 5.31 -8.41 -6.79
N PHE A 52 5.94 -8.81 -5.68
CA PHE A 52 7.36 -9.09 -5.61
C PHE A 52 7.60 -10.35 -4.78
N VAL A 53 8.77 -10.97 -4.99
CA VAL A 53 9.15 -12.21 -4.29
C VAL A 53 10.45 -11.99 -3.56
N VAL A 54 10.50 -12.46 -2.31
CA VAL A 54 11.70 -12.46 -1.48
C VAL A 54 12.08 -13.89 -1.12
N ASP A 55 13.39 -14.11 -0.96
CA ASP A 55 13.93 -15.37 -0.45
C ASP A 55 13.79 -15.39 1.08
N SER A 56 13.20 -16.44 1.64
CA SER A 56 12.96 -16.53 3.09
C SER A 56 14.26 -16.71 3.87
N ALA A 57 15.31 -17.26 3.25
CA ALA A 57 16.61 -17.46 3.90
C ALA A 57 17.28 -16.12 4.28
N GLY A 58 16.90 -15.02 3.61
CA GLY A 58 17.40 -13.67 3.90
C GLY A 58 16.84 -13.04 5.18
N TYR A 59 15.83 -13.65 5.82
CA TYR A 59 15.11 -13.09 6.97
C TYR A 59 15.11 -14.05 8.17
N PRO A 60 16.27 -14.21 8.86
CA PRO A 60 16.46 -15.21 9.91
C PRO A 60 15.57 -15.01 11.14
N PHE A 61 14.95 -13.83 11.28
CA PHE A 61 14.00 -13.50 12.34
C PHE A 61 12.58 -14.07 12.11
N MET A 62 12.35 -14.81 11.02
CA MET A 62 11.08 -15.51 10.73
C MET A 62 11.28 -17.03 10.56
N PRO A 63 11.78 -17.76 11.58
CA PRO A 63 12.18 -19.17 11.46
C PRO A 63 11.04 -20.08 11.02
N SER A 64 9.81 -19.83 11.51
CA SER A 64 8.63 -20.61 11.11
C SER A 64 8.28 -20.48 9.62
N ILE A 65 8.66 -19.38 8.97
CA ILE A 65 8.47 -19.21 7.53
C ILE A 65 9.63 -19.83 6.77
N SER A 66 10.87 -19.57 7.17
CA SER A 66 12.05 -20.06 6.44
C SER A 66 12.23 -21.59 6.50
N GLU A 67 11.74 -22.25 7.55
CA GLU A 67 11.75 -23.71 7.66
C GLU A 67 10.74 -24.38 6.72
N ASN A 68 9.60 -23.73 6.45
CA ASN A 68 8.49 -24.32 5.71
C ASN A 68 8.39 -23.82 4.26
N PHE A 69 8.96 -22.66 3.96
CA PHE A 69 8.85 -22.00 2.66
C PHE A 69 10.17 -21.35 2.28
N GLU A 70 10.71 -21.71 1.12
CA GLU A 70 11.94 -21.09 0.56
C GLU A 70 11.72 -19.67 0.03
N LYS A 71 10.50 -19.34 -0.40
CA LYS A 71 10.15 -18.05 -1.01
C LYS A 71 8.84 -17.53 -0.49
N VAL A 72 8.78 -16.22 -0.29
CA VAL A 72 7.57 -15.48 0.08
C VAL A 72 7.25 -14.52 -1.05
N GLN A 73 6.04 -14.61 -1.59
CA GLN A 73 5.48 -13.66 -2.52
C GLN A 73 4.61 -12.66 -1.76
N PHE A 74 4.85 -11.38 -1.97
CA PHE A 74 3.97 -10.32 -1.52
C PHE A 74 3.15 -9.84 -2.72
N THR A 75 1.84 -10.07 -2.66
CA THR A 75 0.89 -9.57 -3.66
C THR A 75 0.29 -8.27 -3.14
N LEU A 76 0.66 -7.15 -3.78
CA LEU A 76 0.17 -5.83 -3.46
C LEU A 76 -1.21 -5.61 -4.09
N VAL A 77 -2.19 -5.28 -3.25
CA VAL A 77 -3.55 -4.91 -3.62
C VAL A 77 -3.68 -3.38 -3.52
N ASP A 78 -3.49 -2.68 -4.65
CA ASP A 78 -3.60 -1.21 -4.72
C ASP A 78 -5.07 -0.79 -4.72
N CYS A 79 -5.50 -0.21 -3.59
CA CYS A 79 -6.88 0.22 -3.39
C CYS A 79 -7.11 1.65 -3.92
N PRO A 80 -8.30 1.97 -4.46
CA PRO A 80 -8.63 3.33 -4.84
C PRO A 80 -8.67 4.27 -3.63
N GLY A 81 -8.20 5.52 -3.80
CA GLY A 81 -8.17 6.52 -2.71
C GLY A 81 -9.29 7.55 -2.73
N HIS A 82 -10.17 7.52 -3.73
CA HIS A 82 -11.27 8.48 -3.86
C HIS A 82 -12.48 8.03 -3.04
N GLY A 83 -13.09 8.92 -2.25
CA GLY A 83 -14.18 8.55 -1.32
C GLY A 83 -15.39 7.89 -1.99
N SER A 84 -15.67 8.20 -3.26
CA SER A 84 -16.75 7.53 -4.03
C SER A 84 -16.51 6.03 -4.25
N LEU A 85 -15.31 5.52 -3.97
CA LEU A 85 -14.89 4.14 -4.19
C LEU A 85 -14.66 3.37 -2.87
N ILE A 86 -15.17 3.90 -1.75
CA ILE A 86 -15.04 3.26 -0.43
C ILE A 86 -15.56 1.81 -0.40
N LYS A 87 -16.59 1.50 -1.20
CA LYS A 87 -17.10 0.13 -1.37
C LYS A 87 -16.04 -0.81 -1.94
N THR A 88 -15.28 -0.35 -2.93
CA THR A 88 -14.18 -1.11 -3.53
C THR A 88 -13.06 -1.33 -2.51
N VAL A 89 -12.75 -0.32 -1.69
CA VAL A 89 -11.77 -0.44 -0.59
C VAL A 89 -12.20 -1.49 0.42
N LEU A 90 -13.47 -1.50 0.84
CA LEU A 90 -14.04 -2.51 1.74
C LEU A 90 -14.02 -3.93 1.14
N CYS A 91 -14.29 -4.07 -0.15
CA CYS A 91 -14.16 -5.37 -0.81
C CYS A 91 -12.70 -5.84 -0.86
N GLY A 92 -11.77 -4.94 -1.15
CA GLY A 92 -10.33 -5.24 -1.12
C GLY A 92 -9.82 -5.57 0.28
N SER A 93 -10.39 -4.97 1.33
CA SER A 93 -9.95 -5.22 2.70
C SER A 93 -10.25 -6.64 3.20
N GLN A 94 -11.18 -7.36 2.57
CA GLN A 94 -11.51 -8.74 2.95
C GLN A 94 -10.51 -9.79 2.44
N ILE A 95 -9.61 -9.41 1.53
CA ILE A 95 -8.67 -10.35 0.88
C ILE A 95 -7.20 -10.06 1.22
N ILE A 96 -6.95 -9.11 2.14
CA ILE A 96 -5.61 -8.67 2.52
C ILE A 96 -5.25 -9.18 3.90
N ASP A 97 -4.01 -9.60 4.08
CA ASP A 97 -3.46 -10.12 5.33
C ASP A 97 -2.81 -9.00 6.16
N ILE A 98 -2.23 -8.01 5.47
CA ILE A 98 -1.52 -6.87 6.06
C ILE A 98 -1.91 -5.59 5.32
N VAL A 99 -1.99 -4.47 6.05
CA VAL A 99 -2.23 -3.15 5.46
C VAL A 99 -0.96 -2.30 5.43
N ILE A 100 -0.72 -1.63 4.31
CA ILE A 100 0.14 -0.45 4.20
C ILE A 100 -0.78 0.77 4.07
N LEU A 101 -0.74 1.67 5.05
CA LEU A 101 -1.44 2.95 5.03
C LEU A 101 -0.48 4.05 4.56
N VAL A 102 -0.69 4.56 3.34
CA VAL A 102 0.16 5.59 2.73
C VAL A 102 -0.34 6.98 3.08
N VAL A 103 0.54 7.80 3.66
CA VAL A 103 0.26 9.17 4.07
C VAL A 103 1.17 10.11 3.29
N ASP A 104 0.59 11.15 2.68
CA ASP A 104 1.36 12.24 2.08
C ASP A 104 1.88 13.13 3.21
N VAL A 105 3.20 13.16 3.41
CA VAL A 105 3.82 13.89 4.53
C VAL A 105 3.54 15.40 4.46
N THR A 106 3.28 15.94 3.27
CA THR A 106 2.99 17.38 3.09
C THR A 106 1.56 17.76 3.50
N LYS A 107 0.67 16.77 3.61
CA LYS A 107 -0.76 16.97 3.91
C LYS A 107 -1.20 16.31 5.22
N GLY A 108 -0.43 15.36 5.73
CA GLY A 108 -0.75 14.58 6.92
C GLY A 108 -2.02 13.74 6.77
N PHE A 109 -2.72 13.52 7.88
CA PHE A 109 -3.97 12.76 7.89
C PHE A 109 -5.11 13.53 7.25
N GLN A 110 -5.72 12.92 6.24
CA GLN A 110 -6.88 13.44 5.52
C GLN A 110 -8.09 12.52 5.74
N THR A 111 -9.29 12.94 5.30
CA THR A 111 -10.55 12.20 5.54
C THR A 111 -10.46 10.72 5.16
N GLN A 112 -10.01 10.41 3.94
CA GLN A 112 -9.88 9.03 3.47
C GLN A 112 -8.72 8.28 4.14
N THR A 113 -7.71 8.97 4.68
CA THR A 113 -6.68 8.32 5.51
C THR A 113 -7.31 7.79 6.79
N ALA A 114 -8.17 8.59 7.45
CA ALA A 114 -8.89 8.15 8.64
C ALA A 114 -9.87 7.01 8.35
N GLU A 115 -10.61 7.08 7.24
CA GLU A 115 -11.50 5.97 6.82
C GLU A 115 -10.70 4.68 6.56
N CYS A 116 -9.56 4.78 5.85
CA CYS A 116 -8.70 3.63 5.57
C CYS A 116 -8.05 3.06 6.84
N LEU A 117 -7.70 3.90 7.81
CA LEU A 117 -7.19 3.46 9.11
C LEU A 117 -8.24 2.59 9.81
N VAL A 118 -9.47 3.08 9.94
CA VAL A 118 -10.57 2.32 10.56
C VAL A 118 -10.85 1.02 9.81
N ILE A 119 -10.88 1.06 8.47
CA ILE A 119 -11.07 -0.16 7.66
C ILE A 119 -9.95 -1.16 7.93
N GLY A 120 -8.70 -0.70 7.96
CA GLY A 120 -7.55 -1.57 8.19
C GLY A 120 -7.50 -2.15 9.60
N GLU A 121 -7.89 -1.39 10.63
CA GLU A 121 -8.02 -1.89 12.02
C GLU A 121 -9.08 -2.99 12.16
N ILE A 122 -10.16 -2.91 11.38
CA ILE A 122 -11.21 -3.93 11.37
C ILE A 122 -10.79 -5.14 10.53
N ALA A 123 -10.08 -4.92 9.43
CA ALA A 123 -9.77 -5.95 8.44
C ALA A 123 -8.52 -6.77 8.77
N CYS A 124 -7.50 -6.16 9.40
CA CYS A 124 -6.19 -6.80 9.59
C CYS A 124 -5.61 -6.51 10.98
N GLU A 125 -4.92 -7.49 11.55
CA GLU A 125 -4.23 -7.30 12.85
C GLU A 125 -2.96 -6.45 12.75
N LYS A 126 -2.36 -6.37 11.55
CA LYS A 126 -1.08 -5.69 11.32
C LYS A 126 -1.24 -4.61 10.26
N MET A 127 -0.75 -3.42 10.59
CA MET A 127 -0.70 -2.27 9.71
C MET A 127 0.68 -1.60 9.77
N LEU A 128 1.16 -1.19 8.61
CA LEU A 128 2.36 -0.37 8.45
C LEU A 128 1.94 1.01 7.92
N VAL A 129 2.30 2.08 8.63
CA VAL A 129 2.13 3.45 8.12
C VAL A 129 3.36 3.83 7.31
N VAL A 130 3.16 4.25 6.07
CA VAL A 130 4.22 4.72 5.16
C VAL A 130 4.03 6.21 4.92
N LEU A 131 5.01 6.99 5.36
CA LEU A 131 5.10 8.42 5.06
C LEU A 131 5.77 8.60 3.70
N ASN A 132 5.02 9.12 2.74
CA ASN A 132 5.44 9.27 1.36
C ASN A 132 5.67 10.75 1.01
N LYS A 133 6.40 10.98 -0.10
CA LYS A 133 6.77 12.31 -0.62
C LYS A 133 7.68 13.13 0.30
N CYS A 134 8.53 12.46 1.08
CA CYS A 134 9.52 13.10 1.95
C CYS A 134 10.53 13.96 1.18
N ASP A 135 10.73 13.68 -0.11
CA ASP A 135 11.54 14.48 -1.04
C ASP A 135 11.00 15.90 -1.26
N LEU A 136 9.70 16.13 -1.06
CA LEU A 136 9.09 17.46 -1.18
C LEU A 136 9.36 18.37 0.03
N LEU A 137 9.86 17.82 1.13
CA LEU A 137 10.22 18.59 2.32
C LEU A 137 11.64 19.15 2.20
N HIS A 138 11.82 20.40 2.63
CA HIS A 138 13.15 21.01 2.75
C HIS A 138 14.03 20.20 3.70
N GLU A 139 15.25 19.86 3.24
CA GLU A 139 16.17 18.99 3.98
C GLU A 139 16.39 19.42 5.44
N ASN A 140 16.54 20.73 5.66
CA ASN A 140 16.80 21.29 6.99
C ASN A 140 15.64 21.16 7.99
N GLN A 141 14.42 20.86 7.52
CA GLN A 141 13.20 20.76 8.34
C GLN A 141 12.50 19.40 8.20
N ARG A 142 13.04 18.50 7.37
CA ARG A 142 12.37 17.25 6.97
C ARG A 142 12.03 16.37 8.17
N ASP A 143 12.99 16.12 9.05
CA ASP A 143 12.80 15.21 10.18
C ASP A 143 11.79 15.76 11.20
N GLU A 144 11.85 17.08 11.48
CA GLU A 144 10.89 17.74 12.37
C GLU A 144 9.46 17.68 11.81
N LEU A 145 9.30 17.90 10.51
CA LEU A 145 7.99 17.85 9.85
C LEU A 145 7.44 16.42 9.79
N ILE A 146 8.30 15.42 9.53
CA ILE A 146 7.93 14.00 9.55
C ILE A 146 7.40 13.60 10.94
N GLN A 147 8.08 14.01 12.02
CA GLN A 147 7.66 13.68 13.38
C GLN A 147 6.30 14.26 13.76
N LYS A 148 5.89 15.40 13.16
CA LYS A 148 4.59 16.02 13.42
C LYS A 148 3.41 15.31 12.74
N VAL A 149 3.68 14.40 11.80
CA VAL A 149 2.64 13.66 11.06
C VAL A 149 2.21 12.38 11.77
N LEU A 150 3.06 11.84 12.65
CA LEU A 150 2.80 10.66 13.49
C LEU A 150 2.17 11.07 14.82
#